data_AF-A0A314UW61-F1
#
_entry.id   AF-A0A314UW61-F1
#
_cell.length_a   1.000
_cell.length_b   1.000
_cell.length_c   1.000
_cell.angle_alpha   90.00
_cell.angle_beta   90.00
_cell.angle_gamma   90.00
#
_symmetry.space_group_name_H-M   'P 1'
#
loop_
_entity.id
_entity.type
_entity.pdbx_description
1 polymer ?
#
loop_
_entity_poly.entity_id
_entity_poly.type
_entity_poly.pdbx_seq_one_letter_code
_entity_poly.pdbx_strand_id
1 'polypeptide(L)'
;MGVFYSAGRDPIFYAHHGNIDRMWYLWKNNFGGQDITDTDWLDSSFLFYDEKQRLVRVTVRDSLDTALLGYDYQSVDIPWIAPTYKPTPRFPAKTKPQVSSAELSTKFPATLDSTISVEVARPEEVRNRSDAEKAKQEEVLVIRGIEFPANVLVKFDVYVNDDASSPSGPDNSEFVGSFVHVRHRNDHIIKTKLTLGITQLLEDLRAAKEGSVVVTLVPRNGEGKITIGGLSIELSSCKSDC
;
A
#
# COMPACT_ATOMS: atom_id res chain seq x y z
N MET A 1 -7.07 8.62 19.45
CA MET A 1 -6.41 7.95 18.31
C MET A 1 -6.86 8.38 16.90
N GLY A 2 -8.10 8.84 16.66
CA GLY A 2 -8.62 9.05 15.28
C GLY A 2 -8.14 10.28 14.47
N VAL A 3 -7.28 11.14 15.04
CA VAL A 3 -6.69 12.32 14.36
C VAL A 3 -5.27 12.56 14.88
N PHE A 4 -4.33 12.94 14.01
CA PHE A 4 -2.91 12.98 14.38
C PHE A 4 -2.56 13.98 15.48
N TYR A 5 -3.14 15.19 15.50
CA TYR A 5 -2.78 16.23 16.47
C TYR A 5 -3.10 15.88 17.94
N SER A 6 -3.98 14.90 18.17
CA SER A 6 -4.39 14.46 19.51
C SER A 6 -4.09 12.98 19.78
N ALA A 7 -3.53 12.26 18.80
CA ALA A 7 -3.30 10.82 18.91
C ALA A 7 -2.41 10.48 20.11
N GLY A 8 -1.27 11.16 20.27
CA GLY A 8 -0.33 10.94 21.38
C GLY A 8 -0.81 11.37 22.77
N ARG A 9 -2.02 11.94 22.89
CA ARG A 9 -2.64 12.22 24.21
C ARG A 9 -3.26 10.97 24.84
N ASP A 10 -3.49 9.93 24.04
CA ASP A 10 -3.96 8.64 24.48
C ASP A 10 -2.75 7.70 24.65
N PRO A 11 -2.47 7.16 25.85
CA PRO A 11 -1.31 6.30 26.07
C PRO A 11 -1.24 5.07 25.15
N ILE A 12 -2.38 4.57 24.65
CA ILE A 12 -2.37 3.42 23.73
C ILE A 12 -1.66 3.74 22.39
N PHE A 13 -1.51 5.02 22.06
CA PHE A 13 -0.75 5.49 20.90
C PHE A 13 0.65 4.90 20.84
N TYR A 14 1.36 4.91 21.98
CA TYR A 14 2.74 4.45 22.04
C TYR A 14 2.83 2.93 21.91
N ALA A 15 1.88 2.17 22.48
CA ALA A 15 1.80 0.73 22.30
C ALA A 15 1.47 0.34 20.85
N HIS A 16 0.55 1.09 20.21
CA HIS A 16 0.23 0.92 18.79
C HIS A 16 1.45 1.18 17.90
N HIS A 17 2.17 2.29 18.13
CA HIS A 17 3.40 2.60 17.39
C HIS A 17 4.55 1.65 17.69
N GLY A 18 4.64 1.09 18.91
CA GLY A 18 5.58 0.02 19.23
C GLY A 18 5.34 -1.22 18.36
N ASN A 19 4.08 -1.60 18.10
CA ASN A 19 3.82 -2.72 17.18
C ASN A 19 4.02 -2.34 15.70
N ILE A 20 3.88 -1.06 15.32
CA ILE A 20 4.25 -0.59 13.97
C ILE A 20 5.77 -0.67 13.77
N ASP A 21 6.55 -0.23 14.76
CA ASP A 21 8.02 -0.38 14.74
C ASP A 21 8.42 -1.86 14.66
N ARG A 22 7.72 -2.73 15.40
CA ARG A 22 7.87 -4.19 15.25
C ARG A 22 7.56 -4.70 13.84
N MET A 23 6.63 -4.09 13.09
CA MET A 23 6.38 -4.53 11.71
C MET A 23 7.58 -4.27 10.79
N TRP A 24 8.28 -3.15 10.97
CA TRP A 24 9.53 -2.89 10.25
C TRP A 24 10.62 -3.88 10.66
N TYR A 25 10.77 -4.16 11.96
CA TYR A 25 11.70 -5.19 12.46
C TYR A 25 11.42 -6.56 11.82
N LEU A 26 10.16 -7.03 11.81
CA LEU A 26 9.79 -8.31 11.20
C LEU A 26 9.99 -8.31 9.69
N TRP A 27 9.59 -7.23 9.01
CA TRP A 27 9.79 -7.07 7.57
C TRP A 27 11.24 -7.28 7.17
N LYS A 28 12.18 -6.69 7.92
CA LYS A 28 13.61 -6.86 7.71
C LYS A 28 14.10 -8.27 8.06
N ASN A 29 13.84 -8.72 9.29
CA ASN A 29 14.49 -9.90 9.85
C ASN A 29 13.82 -11.23 9.45
N ASN A 30 12.54 -11.22 9.08
CA ASN A 30 11.76 -12.44 8.78
C ASN A 30 11.34 -12.54 7.32
N PHE A 31 11.25 -11.42 6.60
CA PHE A 31 10.69 -11.37 5.24
C PHE A 31 11.65 -10.83 4.18
N GLY A 32 12.93 -10.67 4.52
CA GLY A 32 13.97 -10.26 3.57
C GLY A 32 13.90 -8.78 3.15
N GLY A 33 13.19 -7.96 3.91
CA GLY A 33 13.15 -6.52 3.71
C GLY A 33 14.53 -5.87 3.88
N GLN A 34 14.81 -4.85 3.08
CA GLN A 34 16.08 -4.13 3.11
C GLN A 34 15.86 -2.65 3.37
N ASP A 35 16.62 -2.07 4.31
CA ASP A 35 16.52 -0.65 4.64
C ASP A 35 16.89 0.24 3.44
N ILE A 36 16.33 1.46 3.40
CA ILE A 36 16.59 2.41 2.33
C ILE A 36 18.04 2.90 2.40
N THR A 37 18.78 2.79 1.30
CA THR A 37 20.20 3.17 1.20
C THR A 37 20.43 4.58 0.69
N ASP A 38 19.36 5.29 0.32
CA ASP A 38 19.41 6.65 -0.19
C ASP A 38 19.97 7.61 0.87
N THR A 39 21.03 8.34 0.53
CA THR A 39 21.71 9.25 1.47
C THR A 39 20.81 10.38 1.94
N ASP A 40 19.91 10.88 1.09
CA ASP A 40 19.00 11.96 1.48
C ASP A 40 18.03 11.48 2.57
N TRP A 41 17.63 10.20 2.50
CA TRP A 41 16.83 9.57 3.54
C TRP A 41 17.65 9.27 4.80
N LEU A 42 18.84 8.69 4.65
CA LEU A 42 19.71 8.30 5.78
C LEU A 42 20.19 9.50 6.61
N ASP A 43 20.51 10.60 5.95
CA ASP A 43 21.03 11.82 6.57
C ASP A 43 19.89 12.78 7.01
N SER A 44 18.64 12.42 6.77
CA SER A 44 17.49 13.12 7.36
C SER A 44 17.58 13.08 8.88
N SER A 45 17.35 14.23 9.51
CA SER A 45 17.51 14.39 10.96
C SER A 45 16.30 15.00 11.64
N PHE A 46 16.09 14.59 12.89
CA PHE A 46 15.00 15.03 13.75
C PHE A 46 15.55 15.53 15.09
N LEU A 47 14.74 16.31 15.81
CA LEU A 47 15.10 16.85 17.12
C LEU A 47 14.12 16.31 18.16
N PHE A 48 14.66 15.69 19.22
CA PHE A 48 13.89 15.18 20.35
C PHE A 48 14.49 15.66 21.67
N TYR A 49 13.66 15.77 22.70
CA TYR A 49 14.16 15.92 24.07
C TYR A 49 14.44 14.54 24.65
N ASP A 50 15.60 14.36 25.26
CA ASP A 50 15.96 13.15 25.99
C ASP A 50 15.40 13.16 27.43
N GLU A 51 15.67 12.08 28.19
CA GLU A 51 15.24 11.92 29.57
C GLU A 51 15.85 12.95 30.54
N LYS A 52 16.90 13.66 30.12
CA LYS A 52 17.59 14.72 30.87
C LYS A 52 17.21 16.11 30.39
N GLN A 53 16.13 16.24 29.61
CA GLN A 53 15.62 17.50 29.06
C GLN A 53 16.62 18.20 28.12
N ARG A 54 17.53 17.44 27.48
CA ARG A 54 18.46 17.97 26.50
C ARG A 54 17.88 17.79 25.11
N LEU A 55 18.02 18.82 24.28
CA LEU A 55 17.65 18.73 22.87
C LEU A 55 18.73 17.95 22.11
N VAL A 56 18.37 16.80 21.56
CA VAL A 56 19.26 15.90 20.82
C VAL A 56 18.83 15.83 19.37
N ARG A 57 19.81 15.89 18.46
CA ARG A 57 19.61 15.59 17.05
C ARG A 57 19.89 14.12 16.80
N VAL A 58 18.96 13.45 16.14
CA VAL A 58 19.10 12.05 15.70
C VAL A 58 18.99 11.99 14.18
N THR A 59 19.66 11.01 13.57
CA THR A 59 19.56 10.75 12.14
C THR A 59 18.85 9.42 11.88
N VAL A 60 18.28 9.26 10.69
CA VAL A 60 17.61 8.01 10.31
C VAL A 60 18.58 6.83 10.35
N ARG A 61 19.81 7.00 9.83
CA ARG A 61 20.80 5.91 9.81
C ARG A 61 21.13 5.34 11.19
N ASP A 62 21.12 6.18 12.23
CA ASP A 62 21.43 5.77 13.60
C ASP A 62 20.28 4.98 14.24
N SER A 63 19.10 4.95 13.60
CA SER A 63 17.92 4.23 14.07
C SER A 63 17.69 2.87 13.42
N LEU A 64 18.52 2.45 12.45
CA LEU A 64 18.27 1.24 11.65
C LEU A 64 18.52 -0.07 12.42
N ASP A 65 19.26 -0.03 13.51
CA ASP A 65 19.56 -1.20 14.33
C ASP A 65 19.01 -1.01 15.76
N THR A 66 17.97 -1.77 16.07
CA THR A 66 17.32 -1.71 17.40
C THR A 66 18.25 -2.16 18.52
N ALA A 67 19.22 -3.05 18.23
CA ALA A 67 20.19 -3.50 19.22
C ALA A 67 21.17 -2.38 19.60
N LEU A 68 21.58 -1.53 18.64
CA LEU A 68 22.37 -0.33 18.93
C LEU A 68 21.59 0.72 19.72
N LEU A 69 20.26 0.76 19.53
CA LEU A 69 19.35 1.58 20.35
C LEU A 69 19.05 0.96 21.73
N GLY A 70 19.51 -0.26 21.99
CA GLY A 70 19.39 -0.93 23.29
C GLY A 70 18.02 -1.58 23.54
N TYR A 71 17.25 -1.92 22.50
CA TYR A 71 15.99 -2.65 22.65
C TYR A 71 15.77 -3.74 21.58
N ASP A 72 14.85 -4.65 21.88
CA ASP A 72 14.41 -5.70 20.97
C ASP A 72 12.95 -6.09 21.26
N TYR A 73 12.34 -6.87 20.37
CA TYR A 73 11.00 -7.40 20.52
C TYR A 73 11.01 -8.84 21.03
N GLN A 74 10.09 -9.14 21.94
CA GLN A 74 9.85 -10.52 22.34
C GLN A 74 9.45 -11.36 21.13
N SER A 75 10.11 -12.51 20.96
CA SER A 75 9.72 -13.51 19.96
C SER A 75 8.36 -14.11 20.33
N VAL A 76 7.38 -13.93 19.46
CA VAL A 76 6.01 -14.44 19.59
C VAL A 76 5.54 -14.96 18.23
N ASP A 77 4.57 -15.87 18.25
CA ASP A 77 3.98 -16.42 17.03
C ASP A 77 3.41 -15.33 16.13
N ILE A 78 3.54 -15.52 14.82
CA ILE A 78 3.07 -14.59 13.79
C ILE A 78 1.91 -15.29 13.06
N PRO A 79 0.65 -15.08 13.45
CA PRO A 79 -0.46 -15.90 12.95
C PRO A 79 -0.93 -15.52 11.53
N TRP A 80 -0.40 -14.44 10.95
CA TRP A 80 -0.81 -13.93 9.63
C TRP A 80 0.08 -14.39 8.48
N ILE A 81 1.06 -15.27 8.72
CA ILE A 81 1.88 -15.89 7.67
C ILE A 81 1.33 -17.26 7.26
N ALA A 82 1.75 -17.74 6.10
CA ALA A 82 1.48 -19.11 5.68
C ALA A 82 2.14 -20.13 6.64
N PRO A 83 1.50 -21.28 6.92
CA PRO A 83 0.25 -21.77 6.36
C PRO A 83 -1.02 -21.26 7.08
N THR A 84 -0.88 -20.51 8.17
CA THR A 84 -2.01 -20.09 9.04
C THR A 84 -3.01 -19.19 8.31
N TYR A 85 -2.53 -18.30 7.44
CA TYR A 85 -3.38 -17.43 6.62
C TYR A 85 -2.90 -17.41 5.17
N LYS A 86 -3.82 -17.67 4.24
CA LYS A 86 -3.64 -17.43 2.80
C LYS A 86 -4.98 -17.02 2.19
N PRO A 87 -5.08 -15.86 1.53
CA PRO A 87 -6.28 -15.46 0.81
C PRO A 87 -6.69 -16.49 -0.24
N THR A 88 -8.00 -16.67 -0.41
CA THR A 88 -8.54 -17.65 -1.39
C THR A 88 -9.20 -16.94 -2.57
N PRO A 89 -8.90 -17.36 -3.82
CA PRO A 89 -9.54 -16.77 -5.00
C PRO A 89 -10.98 -17.28 -5.16
N ARG A 90 -11.87 -16.44 -5.70
CA ARG A 90 -13.24 -16.81 -6.07
C ARG A 90 -13.27 -17.26 -7.53
N PHE A 91 -13.85 -18.43 -7.77
CA PHE A 91 -14.09 -18.92 -9.12
C PHE A 91 -15.58 -19.21 -9.37
N PRO A 92 -16.11 -18.89 -10.57
CA PRO A 92 -15.45 -18.18 -11.67
C PRO A 92 -15.37 -16.66 -11.43
N ALA A 93 -14.31 -16.02 -11.89
CA ALA A 93 -14.20 -14.56 -11.89
C ALA A 93 -15.27 -13.96 -12.82
N LYS A 94 -16.03 -12.98 -12.32
CA LYS A 94 -17.01 -12.22 -13.11
C LYS A 94 -16.51 -10.80 -13.28
N THR A 95 -15.82 -10.54 -14.39
CA THR A 95 -15.24 -9.22 -14.66
C THR A 95 -15.90 -8.59 -15.88
N LYS A 96 -16.55 -7.44 -15.68
CA LYS A 96 -17.02 -6.58 -16.77
C LYS A 96 -16.55 -5.16 -16.49
N PRO A 97 -15.58 -4.63 -17.26
CA PRO A 97 -15.12 -3.27 -17.09
C PRO A 97 -16.20 -2.28 -17.52
N GLN A 98 -16.30 -1.16 -16.81
CA GLN A 98 -17.12 -0.01 -17.22
C GLN A 98 -16.33 0.96 -18.10
N VAL A 99 -15.02 1.05 -17.87
CA VAL A 99 -14.08 1.85 -18.67
C VAL A 99 -13.06 0.89 -19.27
N SER A 100 -12.93 0.90 -20.60
CA SER A 100 -11.93 0.11 -21.30
C SER A 100 -10.53 0.72 -21.19
N SER A 101 -9.49 -0.08 -21.46
CA SER A 101 -8.10 0.40 -21.45
C SER A 101 -7.87 1.62 -22.36
N ALA A 102 -8.53 1.63 -23.52
CA ALA A 102 -8.42 2.72 -24.51
C ALA A 102 -9.04 4.05 -24.03
N GLU A 103 -10.00 3.99 -23.12
CA GLU A 103 -10.75 5.16 -22.65
C GLU A 103 -10.12 5.83 -21.42
N LEU A 104 -9.15 5.20 -20.76
CA LEU A 104 -8.51 5.72 -19.54
C LEU A 104 -8.03 7.17 -19.69
N SER A 105 -7.35 7.48 -20.79
CA SER A 105 -6.81 8.84 -21.05
C SER A 105 -7.88 9.90 -21.28
N THR A 106 -9.11 9.50 -21.64
CA THR A 106 -10.23 10.40 -21.93
C THR A 106 -11.22 10.50 -20.77
N LYS A 107 -11.30 9.47 -19.93
CA LYS A 107 -12.25 9.37 -18.81
C LYS A 107 -11.63 9.76 -17.47
N PHE A 108 -10.31 9.77 -17.37
CA PHE A 108 -9.58 10.23 -16.18
C PHE A 108 -8.93 11.60 -16.45
N PRO A 109 -8.90 12.51 -15.46
CA PRO A 109 -9.26 12.33 -14.05
C PRO A 109 -10.77 12.15 -13.80
N ALA A 110 -11.13 11.26 -12.88
CA ALA A 110 -12.51 10.93 -12.54
C ALA A 110 -12.77 11.10 -11.04
N THR A 111 -13.98 11.55 -10.67
CA THR A 111 -14.41 11.58 -9.27
C THR A 111 -14.87 10.18 -8.85
N LEU A 112 -14.38 9.67 -7.72
CA LEU A 112 -14.76 8.38 -7.16
C LEU A 112 -15.94 8.55 -6.21
N ASP A 113 -17.13 8.78 -6.77
CA ASP A 113 -18.41 8.91 -6.04
C ASP A 113 -19.14 7.58 -5.85
N SER A 114 -18.85 6.62 -6.72
CA SER A 114 -19.45 5.29 -6.81
C SER A 114 -18.41 4.26 -7.23
N THR A 115 -18.75 2.98 -7.15
CA THR A 115 -17.88 1.90 -7.61
C THR A 115 -17.58 2.06 -9.10
N ILE A 116 -16.28 2.07 -9.45
CA ILE A 116 -15.82 2.12 -10.84
C ILE A 116 -14.93 0.92 -11.15
N SER A 117 -15.16 0.30 -12.31
CA SER A 117 -14.34 -0.80 -12.83
C SER A 117 -13.65 -0.41 -14.12
N VAL A 118 -12.32 -0.52 -14.14
CA VAL A 118 -11.46 -0.05 -15.21
C VAL A 118 -10.59 -1.20 -15.69
N GLU A 119 -10.58 -1.45 -16.99
CA GLU A 119 -9.61 -2.35 -17.60
C GLU A 119 -8.25 -1.65 -17.69
N VAL A 120 -7.21 -2.27 -17.13
CA VAL A 120 -5.84 -1.75 -17.15
C VAL A 120 -4.97 -2.71 -17.95
N ALA A 121 -4.38 -2.21 -19.04
CA ALA A 121 -3.45 -2.99 -19.85
C ALA A 121 -2.16 -3.33 -19.09
N ARG A 122 -1.65 -4.53 -19.33
CA ARG A 122 -0.38 -5.03 -18.80
C ARG A 122 0.67 -5.00 -19.92
N PRO A 123 1.72 -4.17 -19.80
CA PRO A 123 2.80 -4.10 -20.78
C PRO A 123 3.42 -5.48 -21.06
N GLU A 124 3.90 -5.76 -22.28
CA GLU A 124 4.46 -7.07 -22.61
C GLU A 124 5.70 -7.39 -21.77
N GLU A 125 6.49 -6.37 -21.46
CA GLU A 125 7.69 -6.42 -20.63
C GLU A 125 7.37 -6.88 -19.20
N VAL A 126 6.15 -6.58 -18.73
CA VAL A 126 5.65 -7.00 -17.42
C VAL A 126 5.17 -8.46 -17.46
N ARG A 127 4.58 -8.90 -18.57
CA ARG A 127 3.99 -10.24 -18.69
C ARG A 127 5.03 -11.34 -18.96
N ASN A 128 6.03 -11.03 -19.78
CA ASN A 128 7.02 -12.01 -20.24
C ASN A 128 8.27 -11.98 -19.35
N ARG A 129 8.12 -12.39 -18.10
CA ARG A 129 9.21 -12.42 -17.12
C ARG A 129 9.43 -13.84 -16.60
N SER A 130 10.70 -14.20 -16.44
CA SER A 130 11.14 -15.38 -15.71
C SER A 130 10.92 -15.23 -14.20
N ASP A 131 10.91 -16.34 -13.47
CA ASP A 131 10.74 -16.32 -12.01
C ASP A 131 11.87 -15.54 -11.31
N ALA A 132 13.08 -15.55 -11.87
CA ALA A 132 14.21 -14.77 -11.38
C ALA A 132 14.01 -13.24 -11.57
N GLU A 133 13.34 -12.82 -12.65
CA GLU A 133 13.03 -11.41 -12.88
C GLU A 133 11.88 -10.93 -12.00
N LYS A 134 10.87 -11.78 -11.78
CA LYS A 134 9.79 -11.50 -10.82
C LYS A 134 10.30 -11.34 -9.39
N ALA A 135 11.31 -12.13 -9.00
CA ALA A 135 11.94 -11.99 -7.68
C ALA A 135 12.70 -10.66 -7.51
N LYS A 136 13.18 -10.05 -8.60
CA LYS A 136 13.92 -8.78 -8.59
C LYS A 136 13.03 -7.55 -8.79
N GLN A 137 11.93 -7.70 -9.50
CA GLN A 137 11.04 -6.61 -9.87
C GLN A 137 9.60 -7.02 -9.58
N GLU A 138 8.95 -6.27 -8.70
CA GLU A 138 7.55 -6.49 -8.36
C GLU A 138 6.66 -5.87 -9.45
N GLU A 139 5.66 -6.62 -9.91
CA GLU A 139 4.56 -6.04 -10.69
C GLU A 139 3.65 -5.25 -9.76
N VAL A 140 3.53 -3.95 -10.01
CA VAL A 140 2.74 -3.07 -9.15
C VAL A 140 1.60 -2.40 -9.92
N LEU A 141 0.43 -2.38 -9.31
CA LEU A 141 -0.69 -1.51 -9.69
C LEU A 141 -0.45 -0.13 -9.08
N VAL A 142 -0.42 0.91 -9.92
CA VAL A 142 -0.22 2.29 -9.50
C VAL A 142 -1.49 3.11 -9.78
N ILE A 143 -2.11 3.61 -8.72
CA ILE A 143 -3.22 4.56 -8.80
C ILE A 143 -2.65 5.95 -8.56
N ARG A 144 -2.64 6.80 -9.60
CA ARG A 144 -2.02 8.13 -9.58
C ARG A 144 -3.03 9.25 -9.42
N GLY A 145 -2.53 10.38 -8.92
CA GLY A 145 -3.30 11.62 -8.85
C GLY A 145 -4.53 11.46 -7.96
N ILE A 146 -4.36 10.77 -6.83
CA ILE A 146 -5.40 10.65 -5.80
C ILE A 146 -5.45 12.02 -5.10
N GLU A 147 -6.52 12.77 -5.35
CA GLU A 147 -6.72 14.12 -4.82
C GLU A 147 -7.94 14.20 -3.90
N PHE A 148 -7.76 14.76 -2.71
CA PHE A 148 -8.83 14.90 -1.70
C PHE A 148 -8.47 15.98 -0.66
N PRO A 149 -9.48 16.54 0.06
CA PRO A 149 -9.22 17.47 1.17
C PRO A 149 -8.50 16.81 2.36
N ALA A 150 -7.44 17.42 2.89
CA ALA A 150 -6.63 16.83 3.95
C ALA A 150 -7.38 16.62 5.30
N ASN A 151 -8.44 17.39 5.51
CA ASN A 151 -9.27 17.40 6.72
C ASN A 151 -10.37 16.34 6.73
N VAL A 152 -10.42 15.44 5.74
CA VAL A 152 -11.47 14.41 5.64
C VAL A 152 -10.91 13.00 5.76
N LEU A 153 -11.72 12.07 6.27
CA LEU A 153 -11.37 10.66 6.28
C LEU A 153 -11.66 10.11 4.89
N VAL A 154 -10.67 9.47 4.29
CA VAL A 154 -10.80 8.87 2.96
C VAL A 154 -10.46 7.39 3.04
N LYS A 155 -11.36 6.55 2.53
CA LYS A 155 -11.14 5.13 2.32
C LYS A 155 -11.81 4.65 1.03
N PHE A 156 -11.04 4.00 0.17
CA PHE A 156 -11.56 3.17 -0.89
C PHE A 156 -10.77 1.86 -0.97
N ASP A 157 -11.47 0.79 -1.34
CA ASP A 157 -10.90 -0.53 -1.51
C ASP A 157 -10.57 -0.77 -2.99
N VAL A 158 -9.54 -1.57 -3.22
CA VAL A 158 -9.02 -1.88 -4.56
C VAL A 158 -9.08 -3.38 -4.76
N TYR A 159 -9.72 -3.77 -5.86
CA TYR A 159 -9.88 -5.17 -6.26
C TYR A 159 -9.31 -5.40 -7.64
N VAL A 160 -8.81 -6.60 -7.90
CA VAL A 160 -8.36 -7.04 -9.22
C VAL A 160 -9.13 -8.28 -9.61
N ASN A 161 -9.67 -8.25 -10.83
CA ASN A 161 -10.46 -9.32 -11.45
C ASN A 161 -11.67 -9.79 -10.61
N ASP A 162 -12.29 -8.86 -9.89
CA ASP A 162 -13.46 -9.14 -9.04
C ASP A 162 -14.80 -8.72 -9.66
N ASP A 163 -15.89 -9.24 -9.10
CA ASP A 163 -17.26 -8.81 -9.41
C ASP A 163 -17.57 -7.44 -8.80
N ALA A 164 -17.61 -6.42 -9.64
CA ALA A 164 -17.91 -5.05 -9.24
C ALA A 164 -19.29 -4.87 -8.58
N SER A 165 -20.25 -5.74 -8.91
CA SER A 165 -21.60 -5.71 -8.32
C SER A 165 -21.65 -6.35 -6.94
N SER A 166 -20.68 -7.22 -6.63
CA SER A 166 -20.56 -7.91 -5.35
C SER A 166 -19.08 -8.07 -4.97
N PRO A 167 -18.41 -6.96 -4.59
CA PRO A 167 -16.99 -6.98 -4.24
C PRO A 167 -16.74 -7.92 -3.08
N SER A 168 -15.69 -8.71 -3.20
CA SER A 168 -15.26 -9.68 -2.20
C SER A 168 -14.78 -9.01 -0.89
N GLY A 169 -14.62 -9.83 0.14
CA GLY A 169 -14.05 -9.39 1.42
C GLY A 169 -12.51 -9.43 1.41
N PRO A 170 -11.86 -8.87 2.44
CA PRO A 170 -10.40 -8.81 2.55
C PRO A 170 -9.71 -10.19 2.62
N ASP A 171 -10.45 -11.26 2.86
CA ASP A 171 -9.92 -12.64 2.91
C ASP A 171 -9.83 -13.33 1.55
N ASN A 172 -10.19 -12.64 0.46
CA ASN A 172 -10.16 -13.19 -0.90
C ASN A 172 -8.99 -12.62 -1.69
N SER A 173 -8.43 -13.43 -2.60
CA SER A 173 -7.27 -13.03 -3.41
C SER A 173 -7.55 -11.84 -4.32
N GLU A 174 -8.80 -11.59 -4.70
CA GLU A 174 -9.17 -10.43 -5.50
C GLU A 174 -9.00 -9.09 -4.76
N PHE A 175 -9.04 -9.09 -3.43
CA PHE A 175 -8.82 -7.89 -2.62
C PHE A 175 -7.32 -7.59 -2.54
N VAL A 176 -6.89 -6.49 -3.16
CA VAL A 176 -5.47 -6.12 -3.22
C VAL A 176 -5.06 -5.22 -2.07
N GLY A 177 -6.00 -4.42 -1.57
CA GLY A 177 -5.76 -3.50 -0.46
C GLY A 177 -6.72 -2.32 -0.45
N SER A 178 -6.39 -1.34 0.37
CA SER A 178 -7.18 -0.11 0.52
C SER A 178 -6.26 1.10 0.50
N PHE A 179 -6.75 2.19 -0.07
CA PHE A 179 -6.25 3.52 0.26
C PHE A 179 -6.93 3.99 1.54
N VAL A 180 -6.17 4.46 2.52
CA VAL A 180 -6.70 5.05 3.76
C VAL A 180 -5.94 6.32 4.11
N HIS A 181 -6.66 7.39 4.37
CA HIS A 181 -6.10 8.66 4.85
C HIS A 181 -6.75 9.07 6.17
N VAL A 182 -5.94 9.29 7.20
CA VAL A 182 -6.40 9.80 8.50
C VAL A 182 -6.46 11.32 8.45
N ARG A 183 -7.58 11.87 8.94
CA ARG A 183 -7.83 13.33 8.97
C ARG A 183 -6.66 14.09 9.60
N HIS A 184 -6.19 15.10 8.88
CA HIS A 184 -5.20 16.06 9.37
C HIS A 184 -5.83 17.46 9.44
N ARG A 185 -5.43 18.30 10.40
CA ARG A 185 -6.08 19.61 10.67
C ARG A 185 -5.87 20.67 9.58
N ASN A 186 -5.17 20.35 8.49
CA ASN A 186 -4.83 21.34 7.46
C ASN A 186 -5.94 21.39 6.40
N ASP A 187 -6.16 22.57 5.82
CA ASP A 187 -7.23 22.81 4.84
C ASP A 187 -6.67 22.96 3.41
N HIS A 188 -5.87 21.99 2.99
CA HIS A 188 -5.30 21.93 1.64
C HIS A 188 -5.72 20.63 0.95
N ILE A 189 -5.61 20.61 -0.38
CA ILE A 189 -5.78 19.39 -1.16
C ILE A 189 -4.48 18.60 -1.09
N ILE A 190 -4.59 17.33 -0.69
CA ILE A 190 -3.50 16.36 -0.79
C ILE A 190 -3.58 15.74 -2.18
N LYS A 191 -2.42 15.62 -2.84
CA LYS A 191 -2.25 14.83 -4.05
C LYS A 191 -1.25 13.73 -3.78
N THR A 192 -1.66 12.48 -3.96
CA THR A 192 -0.82 11.32 -3.68
C THR A 192 -1.01 10.20 -4.71
N LYS A 193 -0.31 9.09 -4.50
CA LYS A 193 -0.44 7.85 -5.27
C LYS A 193 -0.56 6.66 -4.31
N LEU A 194 -1.20 5.60 -4.77
CA LEU A 194 -1.18 4.29 -4.13
C LEU A 194 -0.45 3.30 -5.04
N THR A 195 0.41 2.47 -4.46
CA THR A 195 1.15 1.43 -5.17
C THR A 195 0.90 0.10 -4.44
N LEU A 196 0.45 -0.91 -5.18
CA LEU A 196 0.10 -2.22 -4.64
C LEU A 196 0.81 -3.31 -5.44
N GLY A 197 1.52 -4.22 -4.78
CA GLY A 197 2.10 -5.40 -5.42
C GLY A 197 1.01 -6.38 -5.84
N ILE A 198 1.06 -6.86 -7.08
CA ILE A 198 0.05 -7.75 -7.66
C ILE A 198 0.66 -9.04 -8.21
N THR A 199 1.97 -9.28 -8.09
CA THR A 199 2.61 -10.46 -8.68
C THR A 199 2.02 -11.77 -8.15
N GLN A 200 2.02 -11.95 -6.82
CA GLN A 200 1.47 -13.14 -6.16
C GLN A 200 -0.04 -13.28 -6.41
N LEU A 201 -0.76 -12.15 -6.43
CA LEU A 201 -2.20 -12.10 -6.68
C LEU A 201 -2.54 -12.64 -8.06
N LEU A 202 -1.81 -12.25 -9.10
CA LEU A 202 -2.06 -12.70 -10.47
C LEU A 202 -1.80 -14.20 -10.65
N GLU A 203 -0.89 -14.77 -9.86
CA GLU A 203 -0.65 -16.21 -9.82
C GLU A 203 -1.81 -16.94 -9.15
N ASP A 204 -2.29 -16.46 -8.00
CA ASP A 204 -3.42 -17.03 -7.28
C ASP A 204 -4.73 -16.97 -8.12
N LEU A 205 -4.94 -15.87 -8.85
CA LEU A 205 -6.09 -15.69 -9.76
C LEU A 205 -5.94 -16.41 -11.11
N ARG A 206 -4.78 -17.02 -11.39
CA ARG A 206 -4.44 -17.62 -12.70
C ARG A 206 -4.49 -16.63 -13.88
N ALA A 207 -4.29 -15.35 -13.60
CA ALA A 207 -4.35 -14.24 -14.55
C ALA A 207 -2.96 -13.80 -15.06
N ALA A 208 -1.88 -14.48 -14.66
CA ALA A 208 -0.51 -14.09 -15.00
C ALA A 208 -0.23 -13.91 -16.51
N LYS A 209 -0.96 -14.62 -17.38
CA LYS A 209 -0.80 -14.53 -18.85
C LYS A 209 -1.72 -13.52 -19.53
N GLU A 210 -2.70 -12.95 -18.81
CA GLU A 210 -3.69 -12.05 -19.39
C GLU A 210 -3.06 -10.70 -19.80
N GLY A 211 -3.47 -10.16 -20.95
CA GLY A 211 -2.96 -8.89 -21.51
C GLY A 211 -3.46 -7.64 -20.77
N SER A 212 -4.52 -7.78 -20.00
CA SER A 212 -5.13 -6.72 -19.18
C SER A 212 -5.77 -7.35 -17.94
N VAL A 213 -6.07 -6.52 -16.95
CA VAL A 213 -6.84 -6.91 -15.77
C VAL A 213 -7.91 -5.86 -15.49
N VAL A 214 -9.00 -6.27 -14.84
CA VAL A 214 -10.05 -5.34 -14.43
C VAL A 214 -9.81 -4.92 -12.98
N VAL A 215 -9.52 -3.64 -12.79
CA VAL A 215 -9.34 -3.02 -11.48
C VAL A 215 -10.66 -2.37 -11.06
N THR A 216 -11.17 -2.74 -9.88
CA THR A 216 -12.38 -2.15 -9.31
C THR A 216 -12.03 -1.31 -8.09
N LEU A 217 -12.44 -0.04 -8.10
CA LEU A 217 -12.29 0.87 -6.97
C LEU A 217 -13.64 1.04 -6.29
N VAL A 218 -13.71 0.72 -5.00
CA VAL A 218 -14.95 0.77 -4.20
C VAL A 218 -14.81 1.85 -3.12
N PRO A 219 -15.44 3.03 -3.26
CA PRO A 219 -15.44 4.02 -2.18
C PRO A 219 -16.18 3.45 -0.97
N ARG A 220 -15.55 3.46 0.21
CA ARG A 220 -16.15 2.95 1.45
C ARG A 220 -16.61 4.08 2.35
N ASN A 221 -15.72 5.03 2.61
CA ASN A 221 -15.99 6.21 3.41
C ASN A 221 -15.23 7.37 2.77
N GLY A 222 -15.96 8.38 2.29
CA GLY A 222 -15.35 9.61 1.78
C GLY A 222 -16.23 10.77 2.19
N GLU A 223 -15.95 11.36 3.35
CA GLU A 223 -16.48 12.69 3.68
C GLU A 223 -15.78 13.75 2.81
N GLY A 224 -15.69 13.56 1.50
CA GLY A 224 -14.92 14.42 0.61
C GLY A 224 -14.85 13.82 -0.78
N LYS A 225 -14.86 14.68 -1.80
CA LYS A 225 -14.72 14.26 -3.20
C LYS A 225 -13.30 13.77 -3.44
N ILE A 226 -13.15 12.49 -3.74
CA ILE A 226 -11.88 11.88 -4.14
C ILE A 226 -11.81 11.96 -5.66
N THR A 227 -10.73 12.51 -6.20
CA THR A 227 -10.45 12.45 -7.63
C THR A 227 -9.30 11.48 -7.86
N ILE A 228 -9.42 10.63 -8.87
CA ILE A 228 -8.38 9.71 -9.32
C ILE A 228 -7.87 10.22 -10.66
N GLY A 229 -6.56 10.39 -10.78
CA GLY A 229 -5.91 10.89 -11.99
C GLY A 229 -5.68 9.82 -13.06
N GLY A 230 -5.49 8.56 -12.66
CA GLY A 230 -5.33 7.44 -13.60
C GLY A 230 -4.80 6.18 -12.94
N LEU A 231 -4.78 5.09 -13.69
CA LEU A 231 -4.27 3.78 -13.28
C LEU A 231 -3.27 3.26 -14.30
N SER A 232 -2.26 2.55 -13.83
CA SER A 232 -1.34 1.79 -14.70
C SER A 232 -0.71 0.62 -13.94
N ILE A 233 -0.11 -0.29 -14.70
CA ILE A 233 0.69 -1.39 -14.17
C ILE A 233 2.13 -1.19 -14.63
N GLU A 234 3.05 -1.25 -13.68
CA GLU A 234 4.48 -0.96 -13.89
C GLU A 234 5.34 -1.97 -13.13
N LEU A 235 6.63 -2.02 -13.50
CA LEU A 235 7.64 -2.74 -12.75
C LEU A 235 8.24 -1.80 -11.70
N SER A 236 8.16 -2.21 -10.44
CA SER A 236 8.90 -1.57 -9.36
C SER A 236 10.12 -2.41 -9.08
N SER A 237 11.32 -1.86 -9.27
CA SER A 237 12.54 -2.51 -8.80
C SER A 237 12.48 -2.66 -7.28
N CYS A 238 12.65 -3.89 -6.78
CA CYS A 238 13.24 -4.04 -5.46
C CYS A 238 14.64 -3.45 -5.60
N LYS A 239 14.95 -2.35 -4.91
CA LYS A 239 16.29 -1.76 -4.96
C LYS A 239 17.27 -2.76 -4.29
N SER A 240 17.76 -3.72 -5.11
CA SER A 240 19.08 -4.40 -5.16
C SER A 240 19.80 -4.66 -3.83
N ASP A 241 20.17 -5.89 -3.42
CA ASP A 241 20.60 -7.10 -4.15
C ASP A 241 19.93 -8.38 -3.59
N CYS A 242 19.60 -9.34 -4.46
CA CYS A 242 19.15 -10.69 -4.09
C CYS A 242 20.30 -11.58 -3.62
#